data_AF-A0A2N0LYI1-F1
#
_entry.id   AF-A0A2N0LYI1-F1
#
_cell.length_a   1.000
_cell.length_b   1.000
_cell.length_c   1.000
_cell.angle_alpha   90.00
_cell.angle_beta   90.00
_cell.angle_gamma   90.00
#
_symmetry.space_group_name_H-M   'P 1'
#
loop_
_entity.id
_entity.type
_entity.pdbx_description
1 polymer ?
#
loop_
_entity_poly.entity_id
_entity_poly.type
_entity_poly.pdbx_seq_one_letter_code
_entity_poly.pdbx_strand_id
1 'polypeptide(L)'
;MLQQAQKEAGFDIEDRYKSRFAFSHLYTALDQPDFLHFVGVDAHADPDSQSVPKDNLSNLSELMTWLYGKKSQGIQPLVHSQNPDLKRLREAIANPQSLTALRAGRSLDLAHELSIPDNRKLRTALTFAKQYLQGARGAVVTGYEGDQDLYDIAKDIMMLASATLGDMEKARSSGSLKL
;
A
#
# COMPACT_ATOMS: atom_id res chain seq x y z
N MET A 1 -5.29 -20.46 13.18
CA MET A 1 -4.07 -19.90 12.55
C MET A 1 -2.85 -19.73 13.47
N LEU A 2 -2.86 -18.96 14.57
CA LEU A 2 -1.65 -18.75 15.41
C LEU A 2 -0.99 -20.05 15.90
N GLN A 3 -1.78 -21.02 16.34
CA GLN A 3 -1.27 -22.34 16.74
C GLN A 3 -0.61 -23.08 15.57
N GLN A 4 -1.19 -23.00 14.37
CA GLN A 4 -0.64 -23.61 13.18
C GLN A 4 0.67 -22.92 12.76
N ALA A 5 0.75 -21.60 12.86
CA ALA A 5 1.98 -20.87 12.57
C ALA A 5 3.16 -21.33 13.46
N GLN A 6 2.88 -21.60 14.74
CA GLN A 6 3.86 -22.13 15.70
C GLN A 6 4.25 -23.59 15.44
N LYS A 7 3.28 -24.44 15.10
CA LYS A 7 3.53 -25.87 14.92
C LYS A 7 4.10 -26.23 13.55
N GLU A 8 3.72 -25.49 12.51
CA GLU A 8 3.90 -25.92 11.12
C GLU A 8 4.57 -24.88 10.22
N ALA A 9 4.47 -23.57 10.53
CA ALA A 9 5.02 -22.50 9.68
C ALA A 9 6.35 -21.90 10.19
N GLY A 10 6.92 -22.44 11.27
CA GLY A 10 8.21 -21.97 11.80
C GLY A 10 8.19 -20.56 12.40
N PHE A 11 7.01 -20.08 12.83
CA PHE A 11 6.88 -18.82 13.57
C PHE A 11 6.87 -19.10 15.08
N ASP A 12 7.84 -18.60 15.82
CA ASP A 12 7.83 -18.66 17.28
C ASP A 12 7.32 -17.32 17.84
N ILE A 13 6.25 -17.38 18.64
CA ILE A 13 5.70 -16.19 19.29
C ILE A 13 6.74 -15.55 20.21
N GLU A 14 7.60 -16.31 20.88
CA GLU A 14 8.62 -15.79 21.80
C GLU A 14 9.81 -15.17 21.06
N ASP A 15 10.00 -15.49 19.78
CA ASP A 15 10.98 -14.86 18.90
C ASP A 15 10.46 -13.59 18.20
N ARG A 16 9.28 -13.09 18.58
CA ARG A 16 8.75 -11.81 18.07
C ARG A 16 9.67 -10.64 18.45
N TYR A 17 9.72 -9.60 17.61
CA TYR A 17 10.58 -8.44 17.85
C TYR A 17 10.10 -7.59 19.04
N LYS A 18 8.80 -7.34 19.14
CA LYS A 18 8.19 -6.53 20.22
C LYS A 18 7.73 -7.43 21.37
N SER A 19 8.07 -7.07 22.61
CA SER A 19 7.67 -7.85 23.79
C SER A 19 6.15 -8.05 23.92
N ARG A 20 5.35 -7.05 23.56
CA ARG A 20 3.88 -7.15 23.55
C ARG A 20 3.39 -7.79 22.24
N PHE A 21 2.62 -8.87 22.36
CA PHE A 21 1.91 -9.46 21.24
C PHE A 21 0.62 -8.68 20.95
N ALA A 22 0.55 -8.02 19.80
CA ALA A 22 -0.64 -7.29 19.36
C ALA A 22 -1.62 -8.26 18.69
N PHE A 23 -2.46 -8.96 19.49
CA PHE A 23 -3.46 -9.90 18.97
C PHE A 23 -4.44 -9.23 18.00
N SER A 24 -4.73 -7.95 18.23
CA SER A 24 -5.63 -7.17 17.39
C SER A 24 -5.10 -6.96 15.96
N HIS A 25 -3.80 -7.10 15.69
CA HIS A 25 -3.29 -7.09 14.31
C HIS A 25 -3.63 -8.38 13.57
N LEU A 26 -3.38 -9.53 14.20
CA LEU A 26 -3.74 -10.83 13.60
C LEU A 26 -5.25 -10.94 13.42
N TYR A 27 -6.03 -10.65 14.46
CA TYR A 27 -7.50 -10.72 14.37
C TYR A 27 -8.04 -9.87 13.21
N THR A 28 -7.63 -8.60 13.11
CA THR A 28 -8.07 -7.73 12.00
C THR A 28 -7.53 -8.20 10.64
N ALA A 29 -6.36 -8.84 10.57
CA ALA A 29 -5.87 -9.41 9.32
C ALA A 29 -6.76 -10.59 8.87
N LEU A 30 -7.15 -11.46 9.80
CA LEU A 30 -7.96 -12.64 9.50
C LEU A 30 -9.40 -12.30 9.06
N ASP A 31 -9.92 -11.13 9.46
CA ASP A 31 -11.23 -10.64 9.00
C ASP A 31 -11.22 -10.13 7.54
N GLN A 32 -10.06 -10.08 6.87
CA GLN A 32 -9.93 -9.48 5.54
C GLN A 32 -9.65 -10.54 4.46
N PRO A 33 -10.44 -10.58 3.37
CA PRO A 33 -10.30 -11.59 2.32
C PRO A 33 -8.92 -11.67 1.68
N ASP A 34 -8.24 -10.54 1.48
CA ASP A 34 -6.93 -10.50 0.82
C ASP A 34 -5.85 -11.25 1.63
N PHE A 35 -5.88 -11.16 2.97
CA PHE A 35 -4.94 -11.90 3.82
C PHE A 35 -5.27 -13.39 3.84
N LEU A 36 -6.55 -13.75 3.90
CA LEU A 36 -6.99 -15.14 3.85
C LEU A 36 -6.60 -15.78 2.51
N HIS A 37 -6.86 -15.09 1.40
CA HIS A 37 -6.45 -15.53 0.07
C HIS A 37 -4.94 -15.73 -0.03
N PHE A 38 -4.13 -14.81 0.52
CA PHE A 38 -2.68 -14.93 0.55
C PHE A 38 -2.19 -16.20 1.27
N VAL A 39 -2.81 -16.55 2.39
CA VAL A 39 -2.50 -17.80 3.12
C VAL A 39 -3.28 -19.01 2.59
N GLY A 40 -4.01 -18.89 1.49
CA GLY A 40 -4.71 -20.02 0.85
C GLY A 40 -5.97 -20.48 1.57
N VAL A 41 -6.58 -19.61 2.37
CA VAL A 41 -7.82 -19.88 3.11
C VAL A 41 -9.01 -19.21 2.42
N ASP A 42 -10.13 -19.94 2.33
CA ASP A 42 -11.39 -19.40 1.82
C ASP A 42 -12.02 -18.46 2.86
N ALA A 43 -12.30 -17.22 2.45
CA ALA A 43 -12.93 -16.19 3.27
C ALA A 43 -14.40 -16.51 3.61
N HIS A 44 -15.02 -17.45 2.90
CA HIS A 44 -16.41 -17.87 3.13
C HIS A 44 -16.53 -19.18 3.91
N ALA A 45 -15.40 -19.83 4.24
CA ALA A 45 -15.39 -21.05 5.04
C ALA A 45 -15.74 -20.76 6.51
N ASP A 46 -16.23 -21.78 7.20
CA ASP A 46 -16.44 -21.74 8.64
C ASP A 46 -15.11 -21.42 9.35
N PRO A 47 -15.03 -20.38 10.21
CA PRO A 47 -13.83 -20.02 10.94
C PRO A 47 -13.15 -21.19 11.68
N ASP A 48 -13.93 -22.16 12.16
CA ASP A 48 -13.40 -23.33 12.87
C ASP A 48 -12.72 -24.33 11.92
N SER A 49 -12.98 -24.22 10.61
CA SER A 49 -12.40 -25.04 9.54
C SER A 49 -11.23 -24.37 8.79
N GLN A 50 -10.94 -23.10 9.10
CA GLN A 50 -9.91 -22.28 8.44
C GLN A 50 -8.48 -22.70 8.86
N SER A 51 -8.04 -23.83 8.32
CA SER A 51 -6.64 -24.26 8.36
C SER A 51 -5.91 -23.80 7.10
N VAL A 52 -4.69 -23.30 7.27
CA VAL A 52 -3.82 -22.93 6.15
C VAL A 52 -3.34 -24.20 5.44
N PRO A 53 -3.49 -24.34 4.12
CA PRO A 53 -2.95 -25.47 3.37
C PRO A 53 -1.43 -25.58 3.52
N LYS A 54 -0.90 -26.81 3.47
CA LYS A 54 0.54 -27.07 3.63
C LYS A 54 1.41 -26.27 2.67
N ASP A 55 0.96 -26.12 1.43
CA ASP A 55 1.68 -25.39 0.37
C ASP A 55 1.73 -23.87 0.62
N ASN A 56 0.89 -23.36 1.53
CA ASN A 56 0.81 -21.94 1.90
C ASN A 56 1.41 -21.63 3.29
N LEU A 57 2.03 -22.61 3.95
CA LEU A 57 2.67 -22.39 5.26
C LEU A 57 3.80 -21.34 5.19
N SER A 58 4.50 -21.24 4.06
CA SER A 58 5.49 -20.18 3.83
C SER A 58 4.85 -18.79 3.87
N ASN A 59 3.70 -18.60 3.21
CA ASN A 59 2.96 -17.33 3.23
C ASN A 59 2.43 -17.01 4.65
N LEU A 60 2.00 -18.02 5.41
CA LEU A 60 1.63 -17.83 6.82
C LEU A 60 2.83 -17.36 7.66
N SER A 61 4.01 -17.93 7.44
CA SER A 61 5.26 -17.52 8.09
C SER A 61 5.65 -16.08 7.74
N GLU A 62 5.55 -15.72 6.46
CA GLU A 62 5.78 -14.35 5.95
C GLU A 62 4.82 -13.35 6.61
N LEU A 63 3.52 -13.67 6.62
CA LEU A 63 2.51 -12.81 7.24
C LEU A 63 2.81 -12.58 8.73
N MET A 64 3.09 -13.64 9.49
CA MET A 64 3.41 -13.52 10.91
C MET A 64 4.69 -12.70 11.14
N THR A 65 5.69 -12.85 10.27
CA THR A 65 6.93 -12.07 10.32
C THR A 65 6.66 -10.59 10.01
N TRP A 66 5.81 -10.26 9.05
CA TRP A 66 5.43 -8.87 8.77
C TRP A 66 4.61 -8.24 9.91
N LEU A 67 3.78 -9.02 10.60
CA LEU A 67 2.99 -8.54 11.73
C LEU A 67 3.82 -8.36 13.02
N TYR A 68 4.78 -9.25 13.29
CA TYR A 68 5.43 -9.34 14.61
C TYR A 68 6.95 -9.24 14.59
N GLY A 69 7.57 -9.34 13.42
CA GLY A 69 9.02 -9.40 13.25
C GLY A 69 9.61 -10.71 13.76
N LYS A 70 10.93 -10.80 13.68
CA LYS A 70 11.72 -11.94 14.14
C LYS A 70 13.01 -11.46 14.81
N LYS A 71 13.07 -11.53 16.14
CA LYS A 71 14.12 -10.97 16.99
C LYS A 71 15.47 -11.65 16.72
N SER A 72 15.49 -12.98 16.64
CA SER A 72 16.69 -13.77 16.36
C SER A 72 17.39 -13.38 15.05
N GLN A 73 16.64 -12.83 14.09
CA GLN A 73 17.13 -12.42 12.78
C GLN A 73 17.22 -10.89 12.62
N GLY A 74 16.91 -10.12 13.67
CA GLY A 74 16.88 -8.65 13.60
C GLY A 74 15.80 -8.07 12.68
N ILE A 75 14.79 -8.86 12.32
CA ILE A 75 13.71 -8.44 11.42
C ILE A 75 12.65 -7.70 12.22
N GLN A 76 12.45 -6.41 11.92
CA GLN A 76 11.39 -5.62 12.54
C GLN A 76 10.03 -5.91 11.88
N PRO A 77 8.92 -5.82 12.63
CA PRO A 77 7.59 -5.91 12.06
C PRO A 77 7.36 -4.73 11.10
N LEU A 78 6.67 -4.98 9.99
CA LEU A 78 6.20 -3.92 9.09
C LEU A 78 4.94 -3.23 9.63
N VAL A 79 4.16 -3.93 10.46
CA VAL A 79 2.93 -3.40 11.06
C VAL A 79 3.24 -2.84 12.45
N HIS A 80 3.04 -1.55 12.62
CA HIS A 80 3.17 -0.85 13.90
C HIS A 80 1.81 -0.38 14.44
N SER A 81 0.83 -0.17 13.57
CA SER A 81 -0.55 0.18 13.89
C SER A 81 -1.55 -0.60 13.02
N GLN A 82 -2.82 -0.69 13.46
CA GLN A 82 -3.85 -1.29 12.61
C GLN A 82 -4.11 -0.45 11.35
N ASN A 83 -4.16 0.87 11.47
CA ASN A 83 -4.29 1.80 10.35
C ASN A 83 -3.23 2.89 10.55
N PRO A 84 -2.36 3.19 9.56
CA PRO A 84 -2.41 2.74 8.17
C PRO A 84 -1.76 1.39 7.85
N ASP A 85 -0.95 0.81 8.74
CA ASP A 85 0.00 -0.21 8.30
C ASP A 85 -0.66 -1.51 7.83
N LEU A 86 -1.67 -2.01 8.54
CA LEU A 86 -2.35 -3.24 8.13
C LEU A 86 -3.08 -3.07 6.79
N LYS A 87 -3.66 -1.88 6.55
CA LYS A 87 -4.27 -1.54 5.26
C LYS A 87 -3.22 -1.54 4.15
N ARG A 88 -2.06 -0.92 4.38
CA ARG A 88 -0.95 -0.88 3.41
C ARG A 88 -0.43 -2.27 3.11
N LEU A 89 -0.25 -3.10 4.14
CA LEU A 89 0.21 -4.48 3.99
C LEU A 89 -0.78 -5.31 3.17
N ARG A 90 -2.08 -5.18 3.46
CA ARG A 90 -3.15 -5.84 2.71
C ARG A 90 -3.10 -5.49 1.23
N GLU A 91 -3.00 -4.20 0.91
CA GLU A 91 -2.96 -3.72 -0.48
C GLU A 91 -1.67 -4.15 -1.20
N ALA A 92 -0.54 -4.20 -0.49
CA ALA A 92 0.72 -4.67 -1.04
C ALA A 92 0.72 -6.20 -1.30
N ILE A 93 0.13 -7.00 -0.41
CA ILE A 93 0.02 -8.46 -0.60
C ILE A 93 -0.87 -8.81 -1.80
N ALA A 94 -1.96 -8.06 -2.00
CA ALA A 94 -2.89 -8.28 -3.10
C ALA A 94 -2.33 -7.92 -4.49
N ASN A 95 -1.18 -7.25 -4.56
CA ASN A 95 -0.56 -6.83 -5.81
C ASN A 95 0.78 -7.56 -6.06
N PRO A 96 0.96 -8.30 -7.17
CA PRO A 96 2.15 -9.11 -7.40
C PRO A 96 3.49 -8.35 -7.37
N GLN A 97 3.53 -7.13 -7.93
CA GLN A 97 4.73 -6.30 -7.96
C GLN A 97 5.08 -5.81 -6.55
N SER A 98 4.06 -5.42 -5.78
CA SER A 98 4.19 -4.95 -4.41
C SER A 98 4.62 -6.06 -3.45
N LEU A 99 4.02 -7.25 -3.59
CA LEU A 99 4.39 -8.45 -2.86
C LEU A 99 5.85 -8.85 -3.14
N THR A 100 6.28 -8.76 -4.39
CA THR A 100 7.68 -9.01 -4.77
C THR A 100 8.62 -8.01 -4.07
N ALA A 101 8.25 -6.74 -3.98
CA ALA A 101 9.02 -5.73 -3.27
C ALA A 101 9.08 -6.01 -1.75
N LEU A 102 7.95 -6.41 -1.12
CA LEU A 102 7.92 -6.82 0.28
C LEU A 102 8.88 -7.99 0.56
N ARG A 103 8.82 -9.03 -0.28
CA ARG A 103 9.69 -10.21 -0.17
C ARG A 103 11.17 -9.89 -0.39
N ALA A 104 11.46 -8.87 -1.20
CA ALA A 104 12.81 -8.35 -1.39
C ALA A 104 13.30 -7.45 -0.22
N GLY A 105 12.53 -7.32 0.86
CA GLY A 105 12.89 -6.53 2.04
C GLY A 105 12.74 -5.03 1.86
N ARG A 106 11.96 -4.57 0.87
CA ARG A 106 11.63 -3.15 0.71
C ARG A 106 10.66 -2.70 1.81
N SER A 107 10.64 -1.40 2.08
CA SER A 107 9.75 -0.82 3.08
C SER A 107 8.28 -1.02 2.71
N LEU A 108 7.42 -1.06 3.74
CA LEU A 108 5.97 -1.17 3.56
C LEU A 108 5.42 0.01 2.74
N ASP A 109 5.95 1.21 2.94
CA ASP A 109 5.54 2.39 2.18
C ASP A 109 5.84 2.25 0.68
N LEU A 110 7.05 1.81 0.31
CA LEU A 110 7.43 1.62 -1.09
C LEU A 110 6.60 0.50 -1.73
N ALA A 111 6.44 -0.63 -1.03
CA ALA A 111 5.62 -1.72 -1.54
C ALA A 111 4.16 -1.30 -1.73
N HIS A 112 3.59 -0.53 -0.79
CA HIS A 112 2.25 0.01 -0.93
C HIS A 112 2.13 1.01 -2.08
N GLU A 113 3.12 1.85 -2.33
CA GLU A 113 3.10 2.79 -3.47
C GLU A 113 3.01 2.07 -4.82
N LEU A 114 3.66 0.91 -4.94
CA LEU A 114 3.56 0.03 -6.11
C LEU A 114 2.18 -0.60 -6.26
N SER A 115 1.39 -0.70 -5.19
CA SER A 115 0.05 -1.29 -5.23
C SER A 115 -1.01 -0.31 -5.71
N ILE A 116 -0.69 0.99 -5.72
CA ILE A 116 -1.62 2.05 -6.12
C ILE A 116 -1.73 2.07 -7.65
N PRO A 117 -2.92 1.79 -8.24
CA PRO A 117 -3.10 1.82 -9.69
C PRO A 117 -2.89 3.23 -10.27
N ASP A 118 -2.35 3.31 -11.49
CA ASP A 118 -2.01 4.58 -12.14
C ASP A 118 -3.22 5.51 -12.32
N ASN A 119 -4.42 4.97 -12.57
CA ASN A 119 -5.63 5.78 -12.65
C ASN A 119 -5.97 6.49 -11.32
N ARG A 120 -5.66 5.85 -10.17
CA ARG A 120 -5.84 6.44 -8.84
C ARG A 120 -4.75 7.48 -8.58
N LYS A 121 -3.48 7.18 -8.92
CA LYS A 121 -2.37 8.15 -8.85
C LYS A 121 -2.70 9.42 -9.63
N LEU A 122 -3.10 9.25 -10.90
CA LEU A 122 -3.49 10.34 -11.80
C LEU A 122 -4.67 11.15 -11.25
N ARG A 123 -5.74 10.48 -10.80
CA ARG A 123 -6.91 11.14 -10.22
C ARG A 123 -6.54 12.01 -9.01
N THR A 124 -5.80 11.44 -8.06
CA THR A 124 -5.38 12.16 -6.86
C THR A 124 -4.49 13.35 -7.20
N ALA A 125 -3.51 13.17 -8.09
CA ALA A 125 -2.62 14.25 -8.52
C ALA A 125 -3.38 15.40 -9.19
N LEU A 126 -4.30 15.09 -10.12
CA LEU A 126 -5.11 16.11 -10.80
C LEU A 126 -6.05 16.85 -9.84
N THR A 127 -6.66 16.14 -8.88
CA THR A 127 -7.51 16.77 -7.85
C THR A 127 -6.71 17.74 -6.99
N PHE A 128 -5.54 17.32 -6.48
CA PHE A 128 -4.70 18.20 -5.68
C PHE A 128 -4.13 19.36 -6.49
N ALA A 129 -3.66 19.14 -7.72
CA ALA A 129 -3.18 20.21 -8.59
C ALA A 129 -4.27 21.28 -8.80
N LYS A 130 -5.51 20.87 -9.07
CA LYS A 130 -6.65 21.80 -9.17
C LYS A 130 -6.84 22.62 -7.89
N GLN A 131 -6.87 21.96 -6.73
CA GLN A 131 -7.08 22.61 -5.44
C GLN A 131 -5.97 23.64 -5.14
N TYR A 132 -4.71 23.25 -5.30
CA TYR A 132 -3.58 24.13 -5.03
C TYR A 132 -3.54 25.31 -6.01
N LEU A 133 -3.83 25.09 -7.30
CA LEU A 133 -3.90 26.18 -8.28
C LEU A 133 -5.04 27.16 -8.00
N GLN A 134 -6.19 26.68 -7.52
CA GLN A 134 -7.27 27.55 -7.07
C GLN A 134 -6.85 28.42 -5.89
N GLY A 135 -6.12 27.85 -4.92
CA GLY A 135 -5.55 28.59 -3.79
C GLY A 135 -4.53 29.64 -4.24
N ALA A 136 -3.57 29.24 -5.08
CA ALA A 136 -2.55 30.13 -5.63
C ALA A 136 -3.19 31.30 -6.39
N ARG A 137 -4.18 31.02 -7.25
CA ARG A 137 -4.93 32.06 -7.98
C ARG A 137 -5.58 33.09 -7.05
N GLY A 138 -6.13 32.65 -5.92
CA GLY A 138 -6.71 33.55 -4.92
C GLY A 138 -5.67 34.47 -4.26
N ALA A 139 -4.45 33.99 -4.10
CA ALA A 139 -3.36 34.74 -3.47
C ALA A 139 -2.65 35.74 -4.41
N VAL A 140 -2.84 35.64 -5.74
CA VAL A 140 -2.17 36.53 -6.71
C VAL A 140 -2.43 38.00 -6.40
N VAL A 141 -3.67 38.37 -6.04
CA VAL A 141 -4.04 39.78 -5.80
C VAL A 141 -3.28 40.38 -4.61
N THR A 142 -2.99 39.59 -3.59
CA THR A 142 -2.41 40.07 -2.32
C THR A 142 -0.96 39.71 -2.11
N GLY A 143 -0.41 38.75 -2.87
CA GLY A 143 0.90 38.17 -2.61
C GLY A 143 1.82 38.07 -3.82
N TYR A 144 1.44 38.59 -5.00
CA TYR A 144 2.34 38.69 -6.15
C TYR A 144 2.77 40.15 -6.34
N GLU A 145 4.06 40.43 -6.20
CA GLU A 145 4.61 41.80 -6.27
C GLU A 145 5.39 42.06 -7.57
N GLY A 146 5.33 41.11 -8.53
CA GLY A 146 6.12 41.14 -9.76
C GLY A 146 7.32 40.20 -9.74
N ASP A 147 7.35 39.26 -8.79
CA ASP A 147 8.43 38.30 -8.58
C ASP A 147 8.62 37.38 -9.79
N GLN A 148 9.77 37.50 -10.45
CA GLN A 148 10.06 36.77 -11.69
C GLN A 148 10.09 35.25 -11.48
N ASP A 149 10.56 34.79 -10.32
CA ASP A 149 10.58 33.37 -9.97
C ASP A 149 9.17 32.78 -9.83
N LEU A 150 8.24 33.50 -9.17
CA LEU A 150 6.84 33.07 -9.07
C LEU A 150 6.16 33.05 -10.45
N TYR A 151 6.48 34.00 -11.30
CA TYR A 151 5.98 34.05 -12.68
C TYR A 151 6.49 32.88 -13.53
N ASP A 152 7.78 32.53 -13.40
CA ASP A 152 8.37 31.40 -14.11
C ASP A 152 7.82 30.05 -13.61
N ILE A 153 7.61 29.89 -12.29
CA ILE A 153 6.92 28.72 -11.73
C ILE A 153 5.50 28.59 -12.30
N ALA A 154 4.75 29.69 -12.42
CA ALA A 154 3.40 29.67 -12.99
C ALA A 154 3.41 29.24 -14.48
N LYS A 155 4.41 29.67 -15.25
CA LYS A 155 4.61 29.22 -16.64
C LYS A 155 4.93 27.74 -16.73
N ASP A 156 5.82 27.23 -15.90
CA ASP A 156 6.19 25.80 -15.88
C ASP A 156 4.99 24.92 -15.56
N ILE A 157 4.18 25.34 -14.57
CA ILE A 157 2.92 24.63 -14.25
C ILE A 157 1.97 24.62 -15.45
N MET A 158 1.82 25.74 -16.16
CA MET A 158 0.96 25.82 -17.34
C MET A 158 1.45 24.84 -18.43
N MET A 159 2.76 24.80 -18.70
CA MET A 159 3.34 23.87 -19.67
C MET A 159 3.08 22.40 -19.30
N LEU A 160 3.30 22.04 -18.03
CA LEU A 160 3.05 20.68 -17.52
C LEU A 160 1.56 20.30 -17.60
N ALA A 161 0.66 21.22 -17.25
CA ALA A 161 -0.78 21.00 -17.30
C ALA A 161 -1.25 20.78 -18.75
N SER A 162 -0.77 21.59 -19.70
CA SER A 162 -1.06 21.44 -21.12
C SER A 162 -0.53 20.12 -21.69
N ALA A 163 0.71 19.73 -21.35
CA ALA A 163 1.28 18.46 -21.79
C ALA A 163 0.47 17.26 -21.27
N THR A 164 0.10 17.29 -19.99
CA THR A 164 -0.71 16.24 -19.34
C THR A 164 -2.08 16.09 -20.02
N LEU A 165 -2.77 17.21 -20.30
CA LEU A 165 -4.04 17.18 -21.02
C LEU A 165 -3.87 16.62 -22.44
N GLY A 166 -2.81 17.04 -23.15
CA GLY A 166 -2.52 16.55 -24.50
C GLY A 166 -2.30 15.03 -24.54
N ASP A 167 -1.62 14.45 -23.55
CA ASP A 167 -1.45 13.00 -23.46
C ASP A 167 -2.76 12.25 -23.17
N MET A 168 -3.64 12.83 -22.35
CA MET A 168 -4.98 12.28 -22.11
C MET A 168 -5.85 12.35 -23.37
N GLU A 169 -5.78 13.44 -24.14
CA GLU A 169 -6.50 13.59 -25.40
C GLU A 169 -6.03 12.59 -26.46
N LYS A 170 -4.71 12.40 -26.58
CA LYS A 170 -4.14 11.35 -27.45
C LYS A 170 -4.68 9.98 -27.08
N ALA A 171 -4.61 9.59 -25.80
CA ALA A 171 -5.10 8.30 -25.32
C ALA A 171 -6.62 8.12 -25.54
N ARG A 172 -7.39 9.20 -25.50
CA ARG A 172 -8.83 9.21 -25.81
C ARG A 172 -9.10 9.05 -27.32
N SER A 173 -8.30 9.68 -28.17
CA SER A 173 -8.44 9.62 -29.64
C SER A 173 -7.97 8.30 -30.26
N SER A 174 -7.02 7.60 -29.63
CA SER A 174 -6.44 6.34 -30.13
C SER A 174 -7.28 5.09 -29.85
N GLY A 175 -8.49 5.23 -29.29
CA GLY A 175 -9.39 4.09 -29.00
C GLY A 175 -8.86 3.12 -27.93
N SER A 176 -7.83 3.51 -27.17
CA SER A 176 -7.19 2.67 -26.14
C SER A 176 -8.00 2.57 -24.84
N LEU A 177 -9.16 3.24 -24.76
CA LEU A 177 -10.17 3.02 -23.73
C LEU A 177 -11.07 1.85 -24.16
N LYS A 178 -10.67 0.62 -23.82
CA LYS A 178 -11.67 -0.43 -23.64
C LYS A 178 -12.45 -0.09 -22.36
N LEU A 179 -13.73 0.25 -22.55
CA LEU A 179 -14.74 0.35 -21.50
C LEU A 179 -14.77 -0.93 -20.65
#